data_AF-A0A349M0B9-F1
#
_entry.id   AF-A0A349M0B9-F1
#
_cell.length_a   1.000
_cell.length_b   1.000
_cell.length_c   1.000
_cell.angle_alpha   90.00
_cell.angle_beta   90.00
_cell.angle_gamma   90.00
#
_symmetry.space_group_name_H-M   'P 1'
#
loop_
_entity.id
_entity.type
_entity.pdbx_description
1 polymer ?
#
loop_
_entity_poly.entity_id
_entity_poly.type
_entity_poly.pdbx_seq_one_letter_code
_entity_poly.pdbx_strand_id
1 'polypeptide(L)'
;AAVGAKVSDPEKVAEKDPNGVYQLYYEFHENVTKLVPHRVLALNRAEREEVLRVSVSLPYEQVQRNITERYPIKATSPFAQYLTSAMEDGYKRLLAPAMEREVRAELTRKAEEHAITIFAANLRNLLLQPPLRGRKVLGIDPGFRTGCKLTVIDETGTFIESDTIYLFQTGKAQQVLRNLLTRYGITVIAIGNGTASRETEQLVAGLIRELEGEGGKSGRIGYVIVNEAGASVYSASEIARQEFPTLDATQRGTISIARRLQDPLAELVKIDPKAVGVGLYQHDVDQKELADMLERVIVSCVNYAGVELNSASAALLKHVSGINNRVATAIVNYRGQHGPFKSREELHKVPGLGPATFVQAAGFLKVATGVEPLDNTFIHPESYAAARALLDVLPA
;
A
#
# COMPACT_ATOMS: atom_id res chain seq x y z
N ALA A 1 -15.49 -2.19 33.39
CA ALA A 1 -15.41 -0.88 32.72
C ALA A 1 -16.01 -1.00 31.33
N ALA A 2 -16.68 0.05 30.86
CA ALA A 2 -17.28 0.09 29.53
C ALA A 2 -16.93 1.40 28.82
N VAL A 3 -16.67 1.30 27.52
CA VAL A 3 -16.52 2.45 26.63
C VAL A 3 -17.91 2.89 26.21
N GLY A 4 -18.21 4.17 26.42
CA GLY A 4 -19.42 4.80 25.93
C GLY A 4 -19.09 5.91 24.95
N ALA A 5 -19.96 6.14 23.98
CA ALA A 5 -19.92 7.34 23.15
C ALA A 5 -21.31 7.97 23.03
N LYS A 6 -21.33 9.29 23.02
CA LYS A 6 -22.54 10.10 22.84
C LYS A 6 -22.27 11.23 21.87
N VAL A 7 -23.30 11.68 21.15
CA VAL A 7 -23.21 12.88 20.31
C VAL A 7 -22.75 14.08 21.15
N SER A 8 -21.72 14.78 20.64
CA SER A 8 -21.13 15.94 21.31
C SER A 8 -22.10 17.11 21.44
N ASP A 9 -22.89 17.36 20.39
CA ASP A 9 -23.89 18.42 20.29
C ASP A 9 -25.07 17.91 19.43
N PRO A 10 -26.20 17.50 20.05
CA PRO A 10 -27.34 16.95 19.32
C PRO A 10 -27.94 17.87 18.27
N GLU A 11 -27.81 19.19 18.42
CA GLU A 11 -28.37 20.17 17.49
C GLU A 11 -27.51 20.32 16.22
N LYS A 12 -26.22 20.00 16.31
CA LYS A 12 -25.24 20.13 15.21
C LYS A 12 -24.86 18.83 14.53
N VAL A 13 -25.45 17.70 14.93
CA VAL A 13 -25.10 16.39 14.37
C VAL A 13 -25.32 16.33 12.85
N ALA A 14 -26.39 16.94 12.34
CA ALA A 14 -26.69 16.98 10.91
C ALA A 14 -25.70 17.86 10.11
N GLU A 15 -25.05 18.82 10.78
CA GLU A 15 -24.00 19.65 10.18
C GLU A 15 -22.64 18.93 10.20
N LYS A 16 -22.29 18.31 11.34
CA LYS A 16 -20.98 17.65 11.52
C LYS A 16 -20.89 16.26 10.89
N ASP A 17 -22.00 15.55 10.78
CA ASP A 17 -22.08 14.24 10.12
C ASP A 17 -23.31 14.16 9.17
N PRO A 18 -23.28 14.91 8.05
CA PRO A 18 -24.42 15.01 7.14
C PRO A 18 -24.77 13.69 6.45
N ASN A 19 -23.81 12.77 6.35
CA ASN A 19 -23.98 11.47 5.71
C ASN A 19 -24.26 10.34 6.71
N GLY A 20 -24.31 10.62 8.02
CA GLY A 20 -24.55 9.62 9.06
C GLY A 20 -23.46 8.55 9.15
N VAL A 21 -22.20 8.91 8.87
CA VAL A 21 -21.04 8.00 8.90
C VAL A 21 -20.89 7.36 10.28
N TYR A 22 -21.22 8.08 11.35
CA TYR A 22 -21.06 7.66 12.74
C TYR A 22 -22.38 7.29 13.42
N GLN A 23 -23.48 7.12 12.66
CA GLN A 23 -24.82 6.87 13.21
C GLN A 23 -24.87 5.67 14.16
N LEU A 24 -24.09 4.62 13.88
CA LEU A 24 -23.97 3.43 14.74
C LEU A 24 -23.33 3.70 16.11
N TYR A 25 -22.68 4.86 16.27
CA TYR A 25 -21.91 5.22 17.46
C TYR A 25 -22.51 6.39 18.25
N TYR A 26 -23.64 6.96 17.80
CA TYR A 26 -24.30 8.11 18.45
C TYR A 26 -24.74 7.81 19.89
N GLU A 27 -25.16 6.57 20.16
CA GLU A 27 -25.43 6.06 21.51
C GLU A 27 -24.75 4.71 21.66
N PHE A 28 -23.43 4.75 21.84
CA PHE A 28 -22.60 3.56 21.91
C PHE A 28 -22.31 3.16 23.36
N HIS A 29 -22.36 1.86 23.63
CA HIS A 29 -21.90 1.29 24.90
C HIS A 29 -21.37 -0.13 24.70
N GLU A 30 -20.10 -0.37 25.02
CA GLU A 30 -19.50 -1.69 24.91
C GLU A 30 -18.47 -1.95 26.00
N ASN A 31 -18.33 -3.21 26.41
CA ASN A 31 -17.30 -3.60 27.37
C ASN A 31 -15.90 -3.37 26.76
N VAL A 32 -14.99 -2.75 27.54
CA VAL A 32 -13.60 -2.48 27.13
C VAL A 32 -12.89 -3.72 26.59
N THR A 33 -13.15 -4.91 27.15
CA THR A 33 -12.48 -6.16 26.74
C THR A 33 -13.03 -6.77 25.47
N LYS A 34 -14.21 -6.33 25.00
CA LYS A 34 -14.86 -6.82 23.77
C LYS A 34 -14.69 -5.86 22.60
N LEU A 35 -14.30 -4.61 22.88
CA LEU A 35 -14.17 -3.57 21.88
C LEU A 35 -13.07 -3.92 20.86
N VAL A 36 -13.48 -4.03 19.60
CA VAL A 36 -12.60 -4.42 18.48
C VAL A 36 -11.83 -3.22 17.91
N PRO A 37 -10.61 -3.44 17.37
CA PRO A 37 -9.73 -2.37 16.85
C PRO A 37 -10.40 -1.33 15.94
N HIS A 38 -11.14 -1.75 14.92
CA HIS A 38 -11.75 -0.81 13.96
C HIS A 38 -12.80 0.10 14.62
N ARG A 39 -13.49 -0.34 15.67
CA ARG A 39 -14.42 0.50 16.43
C ARG A 39 -13.67 1.54 17.26
N VAL A 40 -12.54 1.17 17.86
CA VAL A 40 -11.68 2.14 18.56
C VAL A 40 -11.25 3.26 17.61
N LEU A 41 -10.77 2.93 16.41
CA LEU A 41 -10.37 3.92 15.41
C LEU A 41 -11.55 4.78 14.95
N ALA A 42 -12.72 4.18 14.71
CA ALA A 42 -13.93 4.92 14.35
C ALA A 42 -14.35 5.91 15.44
N LEU A 43 -14.36 5.47 16.71
CA LEU A 43 -14.67 6.32 17.86
C LEU A 43 -13.66 7.46 18.02
N ASN A 44 -12.37 7.16 17.90
CA ASN A 44 -11.31 8.17 17.98
C ASN A 44 -11.41 9.22 16.87
N ARG A 45 -11.72 8.77 15.64
CA ARG A 45 -11.93 9.66 14.50
C ARG A 45 -13.15 10.56 14.71
N ALA A 46 -14.27 9.99 15.11
CA ALA A 46 -15.50 10.73 15.38
C ALA A 46 -15.33 11.74 16.52
N GLU A 47 -14.52 11.42 17.53
CA GLU A 47 -14.15 12.33 18.61
C GLU A 47 -13.26 13.48 18.12
N ARG A 48 -12.27 13.19 17.28
CA ARG A 48 -11.39 14.20 16.67
C ARG A 48 -12.12 15.14 15.71
N GLU A 49 -13.12 14.62 15.00
CA GLU A 49 -14.04 15.41 14.16
C GLU A 49 -15.15 16.09 14.99
N GLU A 50 -15.09 15.98 16.32
CA GLU A 50 -15.99 16.60 17.29
C GLU A 50 -17.48 16.19 17.13
N VAL A 51 -17.75 15.04 16.51
CA VAL A 51 -19.10 14.46 16.36
C VAL A 51 -19.51 13.75 17.65
N LEU A 52 -18.59 13.03 18.27
CA LEU A 52 -18.82 12.24 19.48
C LEU A 52 -17.94 12.70 20.64
N ARG A 53 -18.42 12.47 21.87
CA ARG A 53 -17.61 12.41 23.08
C ARG A 53 -17.49 10.95 23.51
N VAL A 54 -16.26 10.47 23.65
CA VAL A 54 -15.98 9.09 24.04
C VAL A 54 -15.49 9.10 25.48
N SER A 55 -16.00 8.17 26.28
CA SER A 55 -15.59 8.04 27.68
C SER A 55 -15.46 6.59 28.10
N VAL A 56 -14.64 6.33 29.13
CA VAL A 56 -14.56 5.03 29.79
C VAL A 56 -15.17 5.16 31.17
N SER A 57 -16.27 4.44 31.40
CA SER A 57 -16.96 4.45 32.67
C SER A 57 -16.65 3.20 33.50
N LEU A 58 -16.27 3.43 34.75
CA LEU A 58 -16.22 2.44 35.82
C LEU A 58 -16.78 3.09 37.09
N PRO A 59 -18.09 2.97 37.34
CA PRO A 59 -18.74 3.59 38.49
C PRO A 59 -18.09 3.21 39.83
N TYR A 60 -18.05 4.14 40.78
CA TYR A 60 -17.41 3.93 42.09
C TYR A 60 -18.03 2.73 42.82
N GLU A 61 -19.34 2.55 42.70
CA GLU A 61 -20.10 1.47 43.32
C GLU A 61 -19.60 0.08 42.91
N GLN A 62 -19.02 -0.05 41.70
CA GLN A 62 -18.46 -1.31 41.21
C GLN A 62 -17.08 -1.62 41.81
N VAL A 63 -16.33 -0.59 42.24
CA VAL A 63 -14.97 -0.73 42.76
C VAL A 63 -14.85 -0.47 44.25
N GLN A 64 -15.89 0.11 44.86
CA GLN A 64 -15.92 0.55 46.25
C GLN A 64 -15.48 -0.58 47.19
N ARG A 65 -16.00 -1.78 46.96
CA ARG A 65 -15.64 -2.97 47.74
C ARG A 65 -14.14 -3.29 47.66
N ASN A 66 -13.54 -3.25 46.47
CA ASN A 66 -12.11 -3.54 46.33
C ASN A 66 -11.25 -2.46 46.99
N ILE A 67 -11.67 -1.19 46.92
CA ILE A 67 -10.98 -0.09 47.58
C ILE A 67 -11.05 -0.24 49.10
N THR A 68 -12.23 -0.54 49.65
CA THR A 68 -12.42 -0.68 51.11
C THR A 68 -11.82 -1.97 51.67
N GLU A 69 -11.76 -3.06 50.89
CA GLU A 69 -11.02 -4.28 51.27
C GLU A 69 -9.50 -4.02 51.30
N ARG A 70 -8.98 -3.21 50.37
CA ARG A 70 -7.55 -2.85 50.33
C ARG A 70 -7.17 -1.83 51.41
N TYR A 71 -8.06 -0.89 51.70
CA TYR A 71 -7.88 0.19 52.66
C TYR A 71 -9.05 0.18 53.67
N PRO A 72 -9.03 -0.73 54.66
CA PRO A 72 -10.15 -0.92 55.57
C PRO A 72 -10.32 0.27 56.52
N ILE A 73 -11.56 0.77 56.61
CA ILE A 73 -11.98 1.77 57.59
C ILE A 73 -12.61 1.05 58.78
N LYS A 74 -12.13 1.32 59.99
CA LYS A 74 -12.77 0.82 61.21
C LYS A 74 -14.11 1.54 61.40
N ALA A 75 -15.21 0.79 61.47
CA ALA A 75 -16.55 1.34 61.69
C ALA A 75 -16.68 2.14 63.00
N THR A 76 -15.86 1.82 64.01
CA THR A 76 -15.81 2.53 65.29
C THR A 76 -14.98 3.82 65.26
N SER A 77 -14.33 4.14 64.14
CA SER A 77 -13.52 5.35 64.02
C SER A 77 -14.43 6.59 63.97
N PRO A 78 -14.15 7.65 64.76
CA PRO A 78 -14.87 8.92 64.63
C PRO A 78 -14.68 9.58 63.26
N PHE A 79 -13.67 9.16 62.49
CA PHE A 79 -13.38 9.68 61.15
C PHE A 79 -13.93 8.81 60.00
N ALA A 80 -14.71 7.77 60.29
CA ALA A 80 -15.12 6.77 59.28
C ALA A 80 -15.84 7.39 58.07
N GLN A 81 -16.73 8.36 58.31
CA GLN A 81 -17.47 9.06 57.25
C GLN A 81 -16.53 9.91 56.39
N TYR A 82 -15.64 10.70 57.01
CA TYR A 82 -14.67 11.52 56.29
C TYR A 82 -13.72 10.69 55.42
N LEU A 83 -13.25 9.56 55.93
CA LEU A 83 -12.40 8.65 55.18
C LEU A 83 -13.14 8.02 53.99
N THR A 84 -14.42 7.65 54.17
CA THR A 84 -15.24 7.11 53.08
C THR A 84 -15.47 8.15 51.99
N SER A 85 -15.82 9.38 52.36
CA SER A 85 -16.00 10.48 51.42
C SER A 85 -14.70 10.85 50.71
N ALA A 86 -13.56 10.82 51.40
CA ALA A 86 -12.26 11.08 50.81
C ALA A 86 -11.86 9.98 49.79
N MET A 87 -12.17 8.71 50.06
CA MET A 87 -11.95 7.61 49.11
C MET A 87 -12.81 7.77 47.86
N GLU A 88 -14.08 8.13 48.02
CA GLU A 88 -14.99 8.37 46.90
C GLU A 88 -14.56 9.57 46.05
N ASP A 89 -14.24 10.71 46.67
CA ASP A 89 -13.71 11.89 45.97
C ASP A 89 -12.40 11.56 45.25
N GLY A 90 -11.46 10.91 45.95
CA GLY A 90 -10.18 10.50 45.38
C GLY A 90 -10.36 9.59 44.16
N TYR A 91 -11.32 8.65 44.21
CA TYR A 91 -11.63 7.82 43.05
C TYR A 91 -12.23 8.64 41.91
N LYS A 92 -13.32 9.37 42.16
CA LYS A 92 -14.09 10.07 41.12
C LYS A 92 -13.29 11.19 40.45
N ARG A 93 -12.52 11.96 41.22
CA ARG A 93 -11.82 13.15 40.73
C ARG A 93 -10.43 12.85 40.19
N LEU A 94 -9.73 11.85 40.72
CA LEU A 94 -8.33 11.59 40.40
C LEU A 94 -8.13 10.24 39.70
N LEU A 95 -8.56 9.14 40.34
CA LEU A 95 -8.22 7.80 39.85
C LEU A 95 -8.99 7.43 38.57
N ALA A 96 -10.31 7.63 38.55
CA ALA A 96 -11.14 7.29 37.40
C ALA A 96 -10.72 8.05 36.11
N PRO A 97 -10.50 9.38 36.13
CA PRO A 97 -9.99 10.09 34.95
C PRO A 97 -8.58 9.64 34.51
N ALA A 98 -7.71 9.28 35.46
CA ALA A 98 -6.38 8.76 35.13
C ALA A 98 -6.47 7.37 34.47
N MET A 99 -7.27 6.47 35.03
CA MET A 99 -7.53 5.14 34.47
C MET A 99 -8.20 5.22 33.10
N GLU A 100 -9.15 6.14 32.92
CA GLU A 100 -9.79 6.37 31.62
C GLU A 100 -8.76 6.73 30.55
N ARG A 101 -7.87 7.70 30.82
CA ARG A 101 -6.79 8.07 29.90
C ARG A 101 -5.88 6.90 29.57
N GLU A 102 -5.47 6.14 30.58
CA GLU A 102 -4.59 4.97 30.41
C GLU A 102 -5.25 3.87 29.57
N VAL A 103 -6.52 3.54 29.87
CA VAL A 103 -7.29 2.56 29.10
C VAL A 103 -7.52 3.02 27.66
N ARG A 104 -7.87 4.30 27.44
CA ARG A 104 -8.05 4.87 26.09
C ARG A 104 -6.74 4.84 25.29
N ALA A 105 -5.61 5.17 25.92
CA ALA A 105 -4.30 5.11 25.29
C ALA A 105 -3.94 3.67 24.87
N GLU A 106 -4.14 2.71 25.76
CA GLU A 106 -3.85 1.30 25.47
C GLU A 106 -4.76 0.71 24.39
N LEU A 107 -6.06 1.04 24.42
CA LEU A 107 -7.00 0.64 23.36
C LEU A 107 -6.58 1.22 22.00
N THR A 108 -6.19 2.49 21.99
CA THR A 108 -5.74 3.20 20.78
C THR A 108 -4.47 2.55 20.23
N ARG A 109 -3.45 2.37 21.06
CA ARG A 109 -2.20 1.71 20.67
C ARG A 109 -2.44 0.33 20.04
N LYS A 110 -3.23 -0.53 20.69
CA LYS A 110 -3.58 -1.86 20.15
C LYS A 110 -4.32 -1.77 18.81
N ALA A 111 -5.22 -0.79 18.68
CA ALA A 111 -6.00 -0.63 17.48
C ALA A 111 -5.14 -0.16 16.29
N GLU A 112 -4.24 0.78 16.54
CA GLU A 112 -3.27 1.29 15.56
C GLU A 112 -2.29 0.19 15.14
N GLU A 113 -1.68 -0.54 16.09
CA GLU A 113 -0.78 -1.67 15.80
C GLU A 113 -1.45 -2.73 14.92
N HIS A 114 -2.71 -3.07 15.23
CA HIS A 114 -3.49 -4.01 14.45
C HIS A 114 -3.78 -3.49 13.04
N ALA A 115 -4.19 -2.23 12.90
CA ALA A 115 -4.47 -1.61 11.61
C ALA A 115 -3.20 -1.52 10.73
N ILE A 116 -2.07 -1.09 11.30
CA ILE A 116 -0.77 -1.04 10.63
C ILE A 116 -0.35 -2.43 10.13
N THR A 117 -0.60 -3.49 10.92
CA THR A 117 -0.33 -4.87 10.49
C THR A 117 -1.18 -5.28 9.29
N ILE A 118 -2.46 -4.90 9.26
CA ILE A 118 -3.34 -5.15 8.11
C ILE A 118 -2.87 -4.37 6.88
N PHE A 119 -2.50 -3.10 7.05
CA PHE A 119 -1.97 -2.26 5.97
C PHE A 119 -0.68 -2.83 5.38
N ALA A 120 0.21 -3.34 6.23
CA ALA A 120 1.43 -4.03 5.82
C ALA A 120 1.12 -5.29 4.98
N ALA A 121 0.16 -6.11 5.41
CA ALA A 121 -0.28 -7.29 4.67
C ALA A 121 -0.91 -6.93 3.32
N ASN A 122 -1.75 -5.88 3.27
CA ASN A 122 -2.36 -5.39 2.04
C ASN A 122 -1.31 -4.87 1.05
N LEU A 123 -0.35 -4.08 1.52
CA LEU A 123 0.74 -3.58 0.68
C LEU A 123 1.58 -4.74 0.15
N ARG A 124 1.94 -5.72 0.98
CA ARG A 124 2.69 -6.91 0.54
C ARG A 124 1.96 -7.65 -0.57
N ASN A 125 0.66 -7.89 -0.41
CA ASN A 125 -0.15 -8.59 -1.41
C ASN A 125 -0.23 -7.82 -2.73
N LEU A 126 -0.27 -6.49 -2.66
CA LEU A 126 -0.27 -5.64 -3.85
C LEU A 126 1.09 -5.64 -4.57
N LEU A 127 2.19 -5.53 -3.82
CA LEU A 127 3.55 -5.52 -4.36
C LEU A 127 3.96 -6.85 -4.99
N LEU A 128 3.52 -7.98 -4.42
CA LEU A 128 3.89 -9.32 -4.87
C LEU A 128 2.88 -9.93 -5.86
N GLN A 129 2.05 -9.11 -6.49
CA GLN A 129 1.19 -9.57 -7.57
C GLN A 129 2.03 -10.14 -8.73
N PRO A 130 1.59 -11.24 -9.37
CA PRO A 130 2.30 -11.83 -10.50
C PRO A 130 2.46 -10.82 -11.67
N PRO A 131 3.69 -10.58 -12.14
CA PRO A 131 3.96 -9.62 -13.21
C PRO A 131 3.71 -10.21 -14.61
N LEU A 132 3.16 -9.42 -15.54
CA LEU A 132 2.96 -9.79 -16.95
C LEU A 132 4.02 -9.16 -17.86
N ARG A 133 5.27 -9.63 -17.73
CA ARG A 133 6.42 -9.07 -18.47
C ARG A 133 6.41 -9.42 -19.97
N GLY A 134 7.06 -8.58 -20.78
CA GLY A 134 7.31 -8.87 -22.20
C GLY A 134 6.08 -8.76 -23.10
N ARG A 135 5.08 -7.96 -22.70
CA ARG A 135 3.84 -7.76 -23.45
C ARG A 135 3.56 -6.27 -23.61
N LYS A 136 3.13 -5.85 -24.79
CA LYS A 136 2.55 -4.52 -25.00
C LYS A 136 1.20 -4.44 -24.28
N VAL A 137 0.94 -3.33 -23.62
CA VAL A 137 -0.27 -3.14 -22.80
C VAL A 137 -0.98 -1.87 -23.25
N LEU A 138 -2.30 -1.94 -23.36
CA LEU A 138 -3.17 -0.76 -23.43
C LEU A 138 -3.64 -0.43 -22.01
N GLY A 139 -3.12 0.64 -21.42
CA GLY A 139 -3.64 1.20 -20.17
C GLY A 139 -4.85 2.09 -20.40
N ILE A 140 -5.84 1.99 -19.52
CA ILE A 140 -7.03 2.82 -19.50
C ILE A 140 -7.18 3.40 -18.09
N ASP A 141 -7.17 4.72 -17.99
CA ASP A 141 -7.55 5.49 -16.81
C ASP A 141 -9.01 5.95 -16.96
N PRO A 142 -9.98 5.32 -16.27
CA PRO A 142 -11.39 5.59 -16.45
C PRO A 142 -11.80 7.02 -16.05
N GLY A 143 -12.84 7.54 -16.69
CA GLY A 143 -13.40 8.83 -16.31
C GLY A 143 -14.66 9.19 -17.09
N PHE A 144 -15.60 9.85 -16.40
CA PHE A 144 -16.85 10.35 -17.00
C PHE A 144 -16.61 11.66 -17.76
N ARG A 145 -16.50 12.78 -17.03
CA ARG A 145 -16.48 14.13 -17.61
C ARG A 145 -15.23 14.41 -18.45
N THR A 146 -14.07 13.96 -18.00
CA THR A 146 -12.77 14.20 -18.66
C THR A 146 -12.39 13.08 -19.64
N GLY A 147 -13.31 12.14 -19.91
CA GLY A 147 -13.07 10.97 -20.75
C GLY A 147 -12.21 9.90 -20.06
N CYS A 148 -12.12 8.72 -20.69
CA CYS A 148 -11.16 7.68 -20.32
C CYS A 148 -9.88 7.90 -21.12
N LYS A 149 -8.74 7.97 -20.44
CA LYS A 149 -7.45 8.22 -21.08
C LYS A 149 -6.81 6.89 -21.40
N LEU A 150 -6.24 6.83 -22.60
CA LEU A 150 -5.64 5.64 -23.15
C LEU A 150 -4.13 5.84 -23.25
N THR A 151 -3.38 4.78 -23.03
CA THR A 151 -1.94 4.77 -23.24
C THR A 151 -1.51 3.41 -23.73
N VAL A 152 -0.72 3.39 -24.80
CA VAL A 152 -0.03 2.19 -25.27
C VAL A 152 1.41 2.22 -24.75
N ILE A 153 1.82 1.14 -24.09
CA ILE A 153 3.22 0.89 -23.73
C ILE A 153 3.75 -0.37 -24.44
N ASP A 154 5.04 -0.37 -24.73
CA ASP A 154 5.73 -1.51 -25.33
C ASP A 154 6.06 -2.61 -24.30
N GLU A 155 6.72 -3.68 -24.73
CA GLU A 155 7.13 -4.83 -23.91
C GLU A 155 8.08 -4.49 -22.76
N THR A 156 8.75 -3.34 -22.84
CA THR A 156 9.68 -2.79 -21.83
C THR A 156 9.03 -1.74 -20.93
N GLY A 157 7.78 -1.37 -21.23
CA GLY A 157 7.04 -0.32 -20.53
C GLY A 157 7.34 1.09 -21.05
N THR A 158 7.95 1.23 -22.23
CA THR A 158 8.19 2.51 -22.88
C THR A 158 6.89 3.03 -23.50
N PHE A 159 6.61 4.33 -23.33
CA PHE A 159 5.44 4.99 -23.89
C PHE A 159 5.48 5.02 -25.42
N ILE A 160 4.35 4.68 -26.08
CA ILE A 160 4.21 4.73 -27.54
C ILE A 160 3.24 5.83 -27.96
N GLU A 161 1.99 5.77 -27.51
CA GLU A 161 0.92 6.66 -27.95
C GLU A 161 -0.13 6.81 -26.83
N SER A 162 -0.81 7.96 -26.78
CA SER A 162 -1.95 8.21 -25.91
C SER A 162 -3.13 8.74 -26.70
N ASP A 163 -4.33 8.46 -26.24
CA ASP A 163 -5.57 9.01 -26.79
C ASP A 163 -6.61 9.20 -25.67
N THR A 164 -7.79 9.74 -25.98
CA THR A 164 -8.90 9.88 -25.03
C THR A 164 -10.21 9.48 -25.70
N ILE A 165 -10.95 8.61 -25.03
CA ILE A 165 -12.29 8.17 -25.44
C ILE A 165 -13.34 8.66 -24.46
N TYR A 166 -14.59 8.76 -24.90
CA TYR A 166 -15.71 9.19 -24.07
C TYR A 166 -16.78 8.11 -24.02
N LEU A 167 -17.20 7.72 -22.81
CA LEU A 167 -18.13 6.60 -22.59
C LEU A 167 -19.52 6.82 -23.24
N PHE A 168 -19.94 8.07 -23.41
CA PHE A 168 -21.21 8.40 -24.08
C PHE A 168 -21.14 8.28 -25.62
N GLN A 169 -19.96 8.06 -26.20
CA GLN A 169 -19.73 7.87 -27.63
C GLN A 169 -19.27 6.45 -27.94
N THR A 170 -20.02 5.43 -27.48
CA THR A 170 -19.64 4.00 -27.51
C THR A 170 -19.05 3.55 -28.85
N GLY A 171 -19.72 3.81 -29.98
CA GLY A 171 -19.23 3.37 -31.29
C GLY A 171 -17.89 4.00 -31.70
N LYS A 172 -17.69 5.29 -31.41
CA LYS A 172 -16.40 5.97 -31.66
C LYS A 172 -15.31 5.43 -30.73
N ALA A 173 -15.65 5.22 -29.45
CA ALA A 173 -14.73 4.66 -28.47
C ALA A 173 -14.28 3.24 -28.84
N GLN A 174 -15.21 2.37 -29.24
CA GLN A 174 -14.91 1.02 -29.73
C GLN A 174 -14.01 1.05 -30.97
N GLN A 175 -14.25 1.96 -31.92
CA GLN A 175 -13.41 2.09 -33.11
C GLN A 175 -11.98 2.52 -32.77
N VAL A 176 -11.80 3.49 -31.87
CA VAL A 176 -10.47 3.92 -31.39
C VAL A 176 -9.74 2.76 -30.71
N LEU A 177 -10.41 2.06 -29.79
CA LEU A 177 -9.83 0.90 -29.11
C LEU A 177 -9.43 -0.19 -30.11
N ARG A 178 -10.32 -0.56 -31.04
CA ARG A 178 -10.06 -1.55 -32.10
C ARG A 178 -8.83 -1.18 -32.94
N ASN A 179 -8.71 0.10 -33.31
CA ASN A 179 -7.58 0.61 -34.08
C ASN A 179 -6.27 0.45 -33.30
N LEU A 180 -6.22 0.85 -32.02
CA LEU A 180 -5.02 0.72 -31.19
C LEU A 180 -4.63 -0.75 -30.98
N LEU A 181 -5.60 -1.61 -30.67
CA LEU A 181 -5.36 -3.05 -30.47
C LEU A 181 -4.77 -3.69 -31.72
N THR A 182 -5.32 -3.38 -32.90
CA THR A 182 -4.89 -3.94 -34.19
C THR A 182 -3.54 -3.38 -34.62
N ARG A 183 -3.37 -2.05 -34.56
CA ARG A 183 -2.15 -1.35 -35.01
C ARG A 183 -0.91 -1.80 -34.24
N TYR A 184 -1.05 -2.01 -32.94
CA TYR A 184 0.08 -2.36 -32.07
C TYR A 184 0.15 -3.84 -31.70
N GLY A 185 -0.82 -4.65 -32.11
CA GLY A 185 -0.88 -6.08 -31.79
C GLY A 185 -1.06 -6.35 -30.29
N ILE A 186 -1.84 -5.52 -29.61
CA ILE A 186 -2.03 -5.58 -28.14
C ILE A 186 -3.00 -6.71 -27.81
N THR A 187 -2.60 -7.56 -26.86
CA THR A 187 -3.41 -8.69 -26.38
C THR A 187 -3.90 -8.51 -24.94
N VAL A 188 -3.51 -7.42 -24.27
CA VAL A 188 -3.90 -7.19 -22.87
C VAL A 188 -4.19 -5.73 -22.58
N ILE A 189 -5.28 -5.49 -21.88
CA ILE A 189 -5.77 -4.17 -21.48
C ILE A 189 -5.72 -4.06 -19.97
N ALA A 190 -5.07 -3.03 -19.44
CA ALA A 190 -5.07 -2.70 -18.01
C ALA A 190 -6.11 -1.59 -17.77
N ILE A 191 -7.09 -1.82 -16.90
CA ILE A 191 -8.15 -0.85 -16.58
C ILE A 191 -8.00 -0.43 -15.12
N GLY A 192 -7.85 0.87 -14.86
CA GLY A 192 -7.86 1.40 -13.49
C GLY A 192 -9.17 1.11 -12.76
N ASN A 193 -9.12 0.86 -11.45
CA ASN A 193 -10.30 0.55 -10.63
C ASN A 193 -11.01 1.79 -10.06
N GLY A 194 -10.82 2.96 -10.66
CA GLY A 194 -11.37 4.23 -10.23
C GLY A 194 -12.80 4.52 -10.64
N THR A 195 -13.10 5.81 -10.66
CA THR A 195 -14.39 6.35 -11.09
C THR A 195 -14.66 5.98 -12.55
N ALA A 196 -15.86 5.45 -12.84
CA ALA A 196 -16.26 4.97 -14.16
C ALA A 196 -15.61 3.64 -14.62
N SER A 197 -14.85 2.95 -13.75
CA SER A 197 -14.18 1.69 -14.10
C SER A 197 -15.14 0.61 -14.56
N ARG A 198 -16.32 0.49 -13.94
CA ARG A 198 -17.35 -0.49 -14.32
C ARG A 198 -17.91 -0.23 -15.71
N GLU A 199 -18.19 1.02 -16.06
CA GLU A 199 -18.68 1.40 -17.38
C GLU A 199 -17.61 1.21 -18.45
N THR A 200 -16.35 1.54 -18.14
CA THR A 200 -15.19 1.26 -19.01
C THR A 200 -14.99 -0.24 -19.22
N GLU A 201 -15.11 -1.05 -18.17
CA GLU A 201 -15.06 -2.51 -18.25
C GLU A 201 -16.14 -3.05 -19.18
N GLN A 202 -17.38 -2.59 -19.06
CA GLN A 202 -18.49 -3.00 -19.93
C GLN A 202 -18.22 -2.67 -21.41
N LEU A 203 -17.67 -1.49 -21.69
CA LEU A 203 -17.26 -1.08 -23.04
C LEU A 203 -16.18 -2.03 -23.61
N VAL A 204 -15.14 -2.30 -22.83
CA VAL A 204 -14.02 -3.18 -23.23
C VAL A 204 -14.49 -4.62 -23.42
N ALA A 205 -15.29 -5.16 -22.49
CA ALA A 205 -15.86 -6.50 -22.59
C ALA A 205 -16.85 -6.64 -23.76
N GLY A 206 -17.59 -5.57 -24.10
CA GLY A 206 -18.39 -5.51 -25.31
C GLY A 206 -17.55 -5.64 -26.57
N LEU A 207 -16.49 -4.83 -26.69
CA LEU A 207 -15.57 -4.86 -27.81
C LEU A 207 -14.87 -6.23 -27.98
N ILE A 208 -14.41 -6.84 -26.89
CA ILE A 208 -13.75 -8.16 -26.94
C ILE A 208 -14.72 -9.22 -27.51
N ARG A 209 -15.98 -9.24 -27.06
CA ARG A 209 -17.00 -10.18 -27.58
C ARG A 209 -17.29 -9.98 -29.07
N GLU A 210 -17.35 -8.72 -29.52
CA GLU A 210 -17.50 -8.41 -30.96
C GLU A 210 -16.32 -8.95 -31.76
N LEU A 211 -15.10 -8.70 -31.30
CA LEU A 211 -13.88 -9.19 -31.95
C LEU A 211 -13.79 -10.73 -31.96
N GLU A 212 -14.30 -11.41 -30.94
CA GLU A 212 -14.40 -12.88 -30.88
C GLU A 212 -15.41 -13.43 -31.90
N GLY A 213 -16.55 -12.77 -32.09
CA GLY A 213 -17.58 -13.16 -33.05
C GLY A 213 -17.18 -13.04 -34.52
N GLU A 214 -16.22 -12.16 -34.85
CA GLU A 214 -15.73 -11.91 -36.21
C GLU A 214 -14.78 -12.99 -36.77
N GLY A 215 -14.53 -14.09 -36.03
CA GLY A 215 -13.83 -15.28 -36.53
C GLY A 215 -12.30 -15.15 -36.74
N GLY A 216 -11.69 -14.00 -36.42
CA GLY A 216 -10.26 -13.79 -36.57
C GLY A 216 -9.49 -13.85 -35.24
N LYS A 217 -8.57 -14.80 -35.06
CA LYS A 217 -7.48 -14.84 -34.02
C LYS A 217 -7.82 -14.36 -32.57
N SER A 218 -9.09 -14.25 -32.18
CA SER A 218 -9.54 -13.47 -31.01
C SER A 218 -9.51 -14.20 -29.67
N GLY A 219 -9.00 -15.44 -29.60
CA GLY A 219 -8.79 -16.13 -28.32
C GLY A 219 -7.61 -15.61 -27.49
N ARG A 220 -7.18 -14.35 -27.66
CA ARG A 220 -5.95 -13.82 -27.01
C ARG A 220 -6.10 -12.45 -26.34
N ILE A 221 -7.17 -11.68 -26.59
CA ILE A 221 -7.31 -10.34 -25.99
C ILE A 221 -8.03 -10.48 -24.65
N GLY A 222 -7.34 -10.12 -23.57
CA GLY A 222 -7.91 -10.06 -22.22
C GLY A 222 -7.83 -8.66 -21.63
N TYR A 223 -8.59 -8.41 -20.57
CA TYR A 223 -8.40 -7.24 -19.73
C TYR A 223 -8.20 -7.65 -18.27
N VAL A 224 -7.55 -6.77 -17.51
CA VAL A 224 -7.31 -6.93 -16.08
C VAL A 224 -7.62 -5.61 -15.40
N ILE A 225 -8.36 -5.67 -14.29
CA ILE A 225 -8.57 -4.53 -13.40
C ILE A 225 -7.34 -4.33 -12.54
N VAL A 226 -6.79 -3.13 -12.55
CA VAL A 226 -5.56 -2.74 -11.86
C VAL A 226 -5.88 -1.68 -10.82
N ASN A 227 -5.30 -1.82 -9.63
CA ASN A 227 -5.41 -0.79 -8.61
C ASN A 227 -4.76 0.51 -9.12
N GLU A 228 -5.50 1.62 -9.17
CA GLU A 228 -4.99 2.93 -9.59
C GLU A 228 -4.53 3.82 -8.43
N ALA A 229 -4.73 3.39 -7.18
CA ALA A 229 -4.37 4.17 -6.00
C ALA A 229 -2.89 4.59 -6.05
N GLY A 230 -2.66 5.89 -5.81
CA GLY A 230 -1.33 6.50 -5.93
C GLY A 230 -0.89 6.84 -7.36
N ALA A 231 -1.63 6.51 -8.42
CA ALA A 231 -1.26 6.89 -9.79
C ALA A 231 -1.25 8.41 -10.00
N SER A 232 -2.18 9.13 -9.33
CA SER A 232 -2.20 10.60 -9.30
C SER A 232 -1.02 11.19 -8.51
N VAL A 233 -0.61 10.55 -7.42
CA VAL A 233 0.57 10.95 -6.65
C VAL A 233 1.85 10.72 -7.45
N TYR A 234 1.94 9.57 -8.12
CA TYR A 234 3.03 9.28 -9.05
C TYR A 234 3.09 10.33 -10.16
N SER A 235 1.97 10.62 -10.82
CA SER A 235 2.00 11.48 -12.01
C SER A 235 2.42 12.93 -11.72
N ALA A 236 2.12 13.42 -10.52
CA ALA A 236 2.57 14.71 -10.02
C ALA A 236 4.00 14.69 -9.43
N SER A 237 4.61 13.52 -9.26
CA SER A 237 5.93 13.36 -8.65
C SER A 237 7.07 13.84 -9.55
N GLU A 238 8.20 14.14 -8.92
CA GLU A 238 9.42 14.51 -9.64
C GLU A 238 10.00 13.34 -10.44
N ILE A 239 9.87 12.10 -9.93
CA ILE A 239 10.29 10.88 -10.65
C ILE A 239 9.53 10.77 -11.97
N ALA A 240 8.21 10.97 -11.97
CA ALA A 240 7.43 10.91 -13.20
C ALA A 240 7.77 12.05 -14.17
N ARG A 241 8.08 13.26 -13.68
CA ARG A 241 8.56 14.37 -14.53
C ARG A 241 9.91 14.06 -15.17
N GLN A 242 10.80 13.38 -14.46
CA GLN A 242 12.09 12.96 -15.01
C GLN A 242 11.96 11.83 -16.02
N GLU A 243 11.08 10.85 -15.77
CA GLU A 243 10.81 9.76 -16.71
C GLU A 243 10.08 10.26 -17.97
N PHE A 244 9.18 11.23 -17.83
CA PHE A 244 8.34 11.74 -18.92
C PHE A 244 8.24 13.29 -18.91
N PRO A 245 9.30 14.01 -19.30
CA PRO A 245 9.36 15.47 -19.19
C PRO A 245 8.34 16.21 -20.07
N THR A 246 7.97 15.63 -21.21
CA THR A 246 7.09 16.24 -22.20
C THR A 246 5.62 15.84 -22.05
N LEU A 247 5.30 14.88 -21.18
CA LEU A 247 3.95 14.36 -21.00
C LEU A 247 3.24 15.07 -19.86
N ASP A 248 1.92 15.24 -19.97
CA ASP A 248 1.12 15.79 -18.89
C ASP A 248 0.91 14.79 -17.74
N ALA A 249 0.34 15.27 -16.63
CA ALA A 249 0.10 14.43 -15.45
C ALA A 249 -0.94 13.32 -15.70
N THR A 250 -1.87 13.50 -16.61
CA THR A 250 -2.90 12.50 -16.90
C THR A 250 -2.30 11.33 -17.69
N GLN A 251 -1.50 11.64 -18.71
CA GLN A 251 -0.74 10.65 -19.47
C GLN A 251 0.20 9.85 -18.56
N ARG A 252 0.95 10.53 -17.68
CA ARG A 252 1.83 9.89 -16.70
C ARG A 252 1.09 8.93 -15.76
N GLY A 253 -0.10 9.33 -15.29
CA GLY A 253 -0.95 8.47 -14.46
C GLY A 253 -1.39 7.21 -15.20
N THR A 254 -1.83 7.37 -16.46
CA THR A 254 -2.28 6.26 -17.31
C THR A 254 -1.14 5.29 -17.65
N ILE A 255 0.08 5.80 -17.88
CA ILE A 255 1.29 4.98 -18.03
C ILE A 255 1.54 4.13 -16.78
N SER A 256 1.36 4.69 -15.58
CA SER A 256 1.53 3.95 -14.33
C SER A 256 0.55 2.78 -14.21
N ILE A 257 -0.71 2.98 -14.57
CA ILE A 257 -1.73 1.91 -14.59
C ILE A 257 -1.30 0.78 -15.54
N ALA A 258 -0.81 1.11 -16.74
CA ALA A 258 -0.34 0.10 -17.69
C ALA A 258 0.89 -0.67 -17.18
N ARG A 259 1.88 0.03 -16.60
CA ARG A 259 3.12 -0.55 -16.07
C ARG A 259 2.92 -1.42 -14.85
N ARG A 260 1.94 -1.10 -13.99
CA ARG A 260 1.57 -1.95 -12.85
C ARG A 260 1.17 -3.36 -13.27
N LEU A 261 0.56 -3.54 -14.44
CA LEU A 261 0.25 -4.87 -14.95
C LEU A 261 1.51 -5.63 -15.39
N GLN A 262 2.48 -4.93 -16.00
CA GLN A 262 3.74 -5.54 -16.43
C GLN A 262 4.61 -5.97 -15.25
N ASP A 263 4.75 -5.09 -14.26
CA ASP A 263 5.53 -5.34 -13.05
C ASP A 263 5.02 -4.49 -11.87
N PRO A 264 4.09 -5.03 -11.05
CA PRO A 264 3.51 -4.29 -9.93
C PRO A 264 4.56 -3.76 -8.96
N LEU A 265 5.54 -4.60 -8.61
CA LEU A 265 6.60 -4.25 -7.68
C LEU A 265 7.44 -3.09 -8.20
N ALA A 266 7.94 -3.19 -9.44
CA ALA A 266 8.82 -2.17 -10.02
C ALA A 266 8.14 -0.80 -10.21
N GLU A 267 6.82 -0.78 -10.40
CA GLU A 267 6.07 0.45 -10.59
C GLU A 267 5.61 1.06 -9.25
N LEU A 268 5.12 0.25 -8.31
CA LEU A 268 4.58 0.75 -7.03
C LEU A 268 5.65 1.31 -6.08
N VAL A 269 6.91 0.83 -6.16
CA VAL A 269 8.02 1.38 -5.36
C VAL A 269 8.40 2.82 -5.74
N LYS A 270 7.89 3.34 -6.86
CA LYS A 270 8.09 4.74 -7.28
C LYS A 270 7.18 5.72 -6.53
N ILE A 271 6.23 5.21 -5.74
CA ILE A 271 5.16 5.97 -5.10
C ILE A 271 5.42 6.01 -3.59
N ASP A 272 5.01 7.09 -2.92
CA ASP A 272 4.96 7.09 -1.45
C ASP A 272 4.07 5.93 -0.99
N PRO A 273 4.56 5.00 -0.15
CA PRO A 273 3.78 3.86 0.32
C PRO A 273 2.43 4.25 0.95
N LYS A 274 2.35 5.42 1.60
CA LYS A 274 1.10 5.93 2.21
C LYS A 274 0.06 6.34 1.16
N ALA A 275 0.49 6.65 -0.06
CA ALA A 275 -0.38 7.02 -1.17
C ALA A 275 -0.93 5.82 -1.95
N VAL A 276 -0.40 4.62 -1.72
CA VAL A 276 -0.84 3.38 -2.42
C VAL A 276 -2.23 2.91 -1.94
N GLY A 277 -2.77 3.52 -0.87
CA GLY A 277 -4.12 3.24 -0.39
C GLY A 277 -4.21 1.86 0.26
N VAL A 278 -3.62 1.71 1.45
CA VAL A 278 -3.38 0.41 2.08
C VAL A 278 -4.51 -0.05 3.01
N GLY A 279 -5.48 0.82 3.31
CA GLY A 279 -6.71 0.44 3.99
C GLY A 279 -7.50 1.60 4.59
N LEU A 280 -8.66 1.26 5.17
CA LEU A 280 -9.50 2.19 5.90
C LEU A 280 -8.79 2.67 7.17
N TYR A 281 -8.95 3.94 7.54
CA TYR A 281 -8.33 4.58 8.70
C TYR A 281 -6.81 4.76 8.65
N GLN A 282 -6.18 4.67 7.47
CA GLN A 282 -4.72 4.87 7.33
C GLN A 282 -4.22 6.24 7.82
N HIS A 283 -5.09 7.26 7.84
CA HIS A 283 -4.78 8.61 8.32
C HIS A 283 -5.10 8.80 9.81
N ASP A 284 -5.63 7.76 10.46
CA ASP A 284 -6.09 7.78 11.85
C ASP A 284 -5.16 6.99 12.79
N VAL A 285 -4.04 6.50 12.29
CA VAL A 285 -2.99 5.80 13.06
C VAL A 285 -1.74 6.66 13.20
N ASP A 286 -0.79 6.27 14.06
CA ASP A 286 0.54 6.90 14.09
C ASP A 286 1.21 6.86 12.69
N GLN A 287 1.42 8.05 12.12
CA GLN A 287 1.92 8.20 10.75
C GLN A 287 3.40 7.86 10.62
N LYS A 288 4.17 7.93 11.70
CA LYS A 288 5.59 7.57 11.70
C LYS A 288 5.74 6.05 11.74
N GLU A 289 5.03 5.38 12.66
CA GLU A 289 5.03 3.93 12.73
C GLU A 289 4.49 3.29 11.44
N LEU A 290 3.45 3.89 10.85
CA LEU A 290 2.95 3.48 9.55
C LEU A 290 4.02 3.59 8.47
N ALA A 291 4.67 4.75 8.33
CA ALA A 291 5.71 4.96 7.32
C ALA A 291 6.87 3.97 7.46
N ASP A 292 7.37 3.78 8.69
CA ASP A 292 8.45 2.84 8.98
C ASP A 292 8.05 1.39 8.65
N MET A 293 6.81 0.99 8.96
CA MET A 293 6.32 -0.34 8.64
C MET A 293 6.17 -0.56 7.13
N LEU A 294 5.59 0.40 6.39
CA LEU A 294 5.40 0.26 4.95
C LEU A 294 6.75 0.22 4.20
N GLU A 295 7.74 1.01 4.63
CA GLU A 295 9.10 0.93 4.07
C GLU A 295 9.73 -0.46 4.32
N ARG A 296 9.59 -1.01 5.52
CA ARG A 296 10.05 -2.38 5.82
C ARG A 296 9.39 -3.43 4.92
N VAL A 297 8.09 -3.29 4.64
CA VAL A 297 7.37 -4.17 3.73
C VAL A 297 7.92 -4.06 2.31
N ILE A 298 8.17 -2.85 1.81
CA ILE A 298 8.76 -2.64 0.48
C ILE A 298 10.12 -3.32 0.40
N VAL A 299 11.03 -3.03 1.33
CA VAL A 299 12.36 -3.66 1.37
C VAL A 299 12.22 -5.19 1.43
N SER A 300 11.36 -5.72 2.28
CA SER A 300 11.12 -7.17 2.35
C SER A 300 10.64 -7.74 1.01
N CYS A 301 9.68 -7.09 0.32
CA CYS A 301 9.14 -7.57 -0.95
C CYS A 301 10.18 -7.50 -2.08
N VAL A 302 10.96 -6.42 -2.16
CA VAL A 302 12.02 -6.25 -3.16
C VAL A 302 13.08 -7.32 -3.04
N ASN A 303 13.57 -7.58 -1.81
CA ASN A 303 14.58 -8.60 -1.58
C ASN A 303 14.01 -10.03 -1.72
N TYR A 304 12.74 -10.25 -1.38
CA TYR A 304 12.05 -11.53 -1.60
C TYR A 304 11.90 -11.88 -3.09
N ALA A 305 11.50 -10.91 -3.92
CA ALA A 305 11.36 -11.13 -5.37
C ALA A 305 12.73 -11.25 -6.07
N GLY A 306 13.73 -10.55 -5.55
CA GLY A 306 15.00 -10.30 -6.22
C GLY A 306 14.84 -9.30 -7.36
N VAL A 307 15.95 -8.68 -7.76
CA VAL A 307 15.95 -7.55 -8.70
C VAL A 307 16.86 -7.85 -9.87
N GLU A 308 16.32 -7.81 -11.09
CA GLU A 308 17.13 -7.96 -12.31
C GLU A 308 18.00 -6.71 -12.51
N LEU A 309 19.32 -6.89 -12.40
CA LEU A 309 20.29 -5.81 -12.33
C LEU A 309 20.33 -4.97 -13.61
N ASN A 310 20.07 -5.59 -14.76
CA ASN A 310 20.20 -4.93 -16.06
C ASN A 310 18.95 -4.13 -16.48
N SER A 311 17.79 -4.37 -15.87
CA SER A 311 16.54 -3.67 -16.21
C SER A 311 15.98 -2.82 -15.07
N ALA A 312 16.35 -3.09 -13.82
CA ALA A 312 15.81 -2.39 -12.67
C ALA A 312 16.07 -0.87 -12.68
N SER A 313 15.10 -0.09 -12.23
CA SER A 313 15.27 1.36 -12.03
C SER A 313 16.06 1.66 -10.76
N ALA A 314 16.61 2.87 -10.64
CA ALA A 314 17.22 3.32 -9.38
C ALA A 314 16.20 3.33 -8.22
N ALA A 315 14.92 3.61 -8.51
CA ALA A 315 13.84 3.58 -7.54
C ALA A 315 13.59 2.17 -6.96
N LEU A 316 13.79 1.11 -7.75
CA LEU A 316 13.71 -0.27 -7.26
C LEU A 316 15.00 -0.67 -6.53
N LEU A 317 16.16 -0.35 -7.11
CA LEU A 317 17.48 -0.73 -6.57
C LEU A 317 17.73 -0.15 -5.17
N LYS A 318 17.25 1.05 -4.85
CA LYS A 318 17.44 1.67 -3.53
C LYS A 318 16.81 0.88 -2.37
N HIS A 319 15.92 -0.07 -2.65
CA HIS A 319 15.27 -0.91 -1.64
C HIS A 319 15.92 -2.31 -1.54
N VAL A 320 16.98 -2.59 -2.32
CA VAL A 320 17.79 -3.79 -2.17
C VAL A 320 18.68 -3.66 -0.93
N SER A 321 18.81 -4.74 -0.16
CA SER A 321 19.62 -4.76 1.06
C SER A 321 21.04 -4.23 0.80
N GLY A 322 21.49 -3.29 1.64
CA GLY A 322 22.80 -2.64 1.51
C GLY A 322 22.91 -1.55 0.43
N ILE A 323 21.92 -1.39 -0.45
CA ILE A 323 21.91 -0.37 -1.50
C ILE A 323 21.15 0.87 -1.01
N ASN A 324 21.76 2.04 -1.16
CA ASN A 324 21.10 3.33 -0.94
C ASN A 324 20.89 4.07 -2.27
N ASN A 325 20.22 5.21 -2.24
CA ASN A 325 19.92 6.00 -3.44
C ASN A 325 21.18 6.33 -4.27
N ARG A 326 22.28 6.71 -3.62
CA ARG A 326 23.54 7.05 -4.31
C ARG A 326 24.11 5.85 -5.08
N VAL A 327 24.13 4.68 -4.44
CA VAL A 327 24.63 3.44 -5.06
C VAL A 327 23.67 2.96 -6.16
N ALA A 328 22.36 3.06 -5.94
CA ALA A 328 21.35 2.73 -6.95
C ALA A 328 21.53 3.55 -8.24
N THR A 329 21.73 4.87 -8.12
CA THR A 329 22.04 5.74 -9.26
C THR A 329 23.37 5.35 -9.91
N ALA A 330 24.41 5.04 -9.12
CA ALA A 330 25.71 4.63 -9.64
C ALA A 330 25.63 3.34 -10.46
N ILE A 331 24.82 2.35 -10.04
CA ILE A 331 24.59 1.11 -10.79
C ILE A 331 23.96 1.40 -12.15
N VAL A 332 22.91 2.22 -12.19
CA VAL A 332 22.23 2.59 -13.44
C VAL A 332 23.17 3.37 -14.38
N ASN A 333 23.93 4.32 -13.85
CA ASN A 333 24.91 5.09 -14.62
C ASN A 333 26.02 4.19 -15.16
N TYR A 334 26.52 3.26 -14.34
CA TYR A 334 27.56 2.33 -14.75
C TYR A 334 27.10 1.48 -15.94
N ARG A 335 25.92 0.86 -15.88
CA ARG A 335 25.41 0.06 -17.02
C ARG A 335 25.07 0.90 -18.25
N GLY A 336 24.68 2.16 -18.05
CA GLY A 336 24.45 3.09 -19.15
C GLY A 336 25.73 3.43 -19.92
N GLN A 337 26.88 3.46 -19.22
CA GLN A 337 28.18 3.80 -19.81
C GLN A 337 28.98 2.58 -20.30
N HIS A 338 28.84 1.44 -19.62
CA HIS A 338 29.67 0.25 -19.85
C HIS A 338 28.90 -0.91 -20.50
N GLY A 339 27.60 -0.74 -20.73
CA GLY A 339 26.70 -1.81 -21.17
C GLY A 339 26.18 -2.67 -20.01
N PRO A 340 25.39 -3.72 -20.32
CA PRO A 340 24.80 -4.58 -19.31
C PRO A 340 25.87 -5.36 -18.52
N PHE A 341 25.59 -5.56 -17.23
CA PHE A 341 26.37 -6.43 -16.36
C PHE A 341 26.32 -7.87 -16.86
N LYS A 342 27.48 -8.52 -16.94
CA LYS A 342 27.63 -9.92 -17.34
C LYS A 342 27.68 -10.88 -16.16
N SER A 343 28.06 -10.38 -14.99
CA SER A 343 28.05 -11.12 -13.73
C SER A 343 27.91 -10.18 -12.53
N ARG A 344 27.57 -10.74 -11.37
CA ARG A 344 27.51 -9.99 -10.10
C ARG A 344 28.86 -9.40 -9.73
N GLU A 345 29.96 -10.09 -10.02
CA GLU A 345 31.33 -9.62 -9.73
C GLU A 345 31.65 -8.24 -10.34
N GLU A 346 31.01 -7.89 -11.46
CA GLU A 346 31.18 -6.57 -12.06
C GLU A 346 30.63 -5.42 -11.20
N LEU A 347 29.79 -5.71 -10.19
CA LEU A 347 29.35 -4.73 -9.19
C LEU A 347 30.50 -4.12 -8.40
N HIS A 348 31.64 -4.82 -8.26
CA HIS A 348 32.84 -4.26 -7.64
C HIS A 348 33.45 -3.08 -8.41
N LYS A 349 33.08 -2.94 -9.69
CA LYS A 349 33.52 -1.81 -10.54
C LYS A 349 32.61 -0.58 -10.37
N VAL A 350 31.47 -0.71 -9.69
CA VAL A 350 30.51 0.38 -9.51
C VAL A 350 31.01 1.37 -8.45
N PRO A 351 31.17 2.66 -8.77
CA PRO A 351 31.63 3.66 -7.81
C PRO A 351 30.75 3.73 -6.56
N GLY A 352 31.37 3.57 -5.39
CA GLY A 352 30.69 3.66 -4.10
C GLY A 352 30.01 2.37 -3.62
N LEU A 353 30.10 1.27 -4.39
CA LEU A 353 29.69 -0.07 -3.96
C LEU A 353 30.91 -0.78 -3.36
N GLY A 354 31.03 -0.74 -2.02
CA GLY A 354 32.13 -1.36 -1.30
C GLY A 354 31.92 -2.87 -1.04
N PRO A 355 32.94 -3.59 -0.56
CA PRO A 355 32.84 -5.02 -0.28
C PRO A 355 31.69 -5.39 0.68
N ALA A 356 31.47 -4.61 1.73
CA ALA A 356 30.37 -4.84 2.66
C ALA A 356 28.99 -4.67 1.99
N THR A 357 28.83 -3.65 1.14
CA THR A 357 27.60 -3.45 0.36
C THR A 357 27.38 -4.59 -0.62
N PHE A 358 28.44 -5.07 -1.27
CA PHE A 358 28.36 -6.22 -2.17
C PHE A 358 27.83 -7.46 -1.45
N VAL A 359 28.42 -7.81 -0.29
CA VAL A 359 27.98 -8.96 0.52
C VAL A 359 26.51 -8.84 0.93
N GLN A 360 26.03 -7.63 1.26
CA GLN A 360 24.62 -7.44 1.64
C GLN A 360 23.66 -7.51 0.45
N ALA A 361 24.09 -7.12 -0.75
CA ALA A 361 23.22 -6.95 -1.90
C ALA A 361 23.23 -8.13 -2.89
N ALA A 362 24.37 -8.81 -3.05
CA ALA A 362 24.63 -9.69 -4.18
C ALA A 362 23.62 -10.84 -4.30
N GLY A 363 23.16 -11.41 -3.18
CA GLY A 363 22.17 -12.50 -3.18
C GLY A 363 20.78 -12.10 -3.67
N PHE A 364 20.48 -10.79 -3.71
CA PHE A 364 19.18 -10.26 -4.12
C PHE A 364 19.18 -9.68 -5.54
N LEU A 365 20.36 -9.45 -6.13
CA LEU A 365 20.51 -8.96 -7.49
C LEU A 365 20.66 -10.12 -8.46
N LYS A 366 19.89 -10.15 -9.55
CA LYS A 366 19.91 -11.21 -10.56
C LYS A 366 20.52 -10.69 -11.86
N VAL A 367 21.20 -11.58 -12.58
CA VAL A 367 21.71 -11.32 -13.94
C VAL A 367 21.21 -12.42 -14.87
N ALA A 368 20.00 -12.25 -15.42
CA ALA A 368 19.29 -13.29 -16.15
C ALA A 368 20.03 -13.81 -17.40
N THR A 369 20.72 -12.92 -18.12
CA THR A 369 21.49 -13.26 -19.34
C THR A 369 23.00 -13.22 -19.09
N GLY A 370 23.43 -13.46 -17.85
CA GLY A 370 24.84 -13.43 -17.45
C GLY A 370 25.64 -14.64 -17.92
N VAL A 371 26.96 -14.57 -17.75
CA VAL A 371 27.88 -15.69 -18.05
C VAL A 371 27.93 -16.72 -16.93
N GLU A 372 27.54 -16.34 -15.72
CA GLU A 372 27.49 -17.20 -14.53
C GLU A 372 26.04 -17.61 -14.25
N PRO A 373 25.65 -18.89 -14.46
CA PRO A 373 24.27 -19.33 -14.26
C PRO A 373 23.75 -19.12 -12.82
N LEU A 374 24.63 -19.21 -11.81
CA LEU A 374 24.22 -19.01 -10.41
C LEU A 374 23.81 -17.56 -10.12
N ASP A 375 24.23 -16.59 -10.95
CA ASP A 375 23.83 -15.18 -10.83
C ASP A 375 22.34 -14.94 -11.12
N ASN A 376 21.65 -15.91 -11.74
CA ASN A 376 20.20 -15.88 -11.93
C ASN A 376 19.42 -16.63 -10.83
N THR A 377 20.09 -16.98 -9.73
CA THR A 377 19.49 -17.69 -8.58
C THR A 377 19.56 -16.83 -7.31
N PHE A 378 19.00 -17.31 -6.20
CA PHE A 378 19.18 -16.68 -4.87
C PHE A 378 20.43 -17.16 -4.12
N ILE A 379 21.25 -18.01 -4.74
CA ILE A 379 22.50 -18.47 -4.13
C ILE A 379 23.45 -17.29 -4.07
N HIS A 380 23.99 -17.01 -2.88
CA HIS A 380 24.96 -15.94 -2.69
C HIS A 380 26.33 -16.33 -3.28
N PRO A 381 27.11 -15.40 -3.88
CA PRO A 381 28.44 -15.69 -4.42
C PRO A 381 29.39 -16.42 -3.47
N GLU A 382 29.30 -16.15 -2.16
CA GLU A 382 30.10 -16.85 -1.13
C GLU A 382 29.86 -18.37 -1.09
N SER A 383 28.71 -18.83 -1.59
CA SER A 383 28.29 -20.23 -1.60
C SER A 383 28.45 -20.88 -2.97
N TYR A 384 29.02 -20.20 -3.98
CA TYR A 384 29.15 -20.77 -5.34
C TYR A 384 29.99 -22.05 -5.37
N ALA A 385 31.09 -22.09 -4.62
CA ALA A 385 31.91 -23.29 -4.50
C ALA A 385 31.12 -24.47 -3.91
N ALA A 386 30.34 -24.22 -2.87
CA ALA A 386 29.50 -25.25 -2.25
C ALA A 386 28.37 -25.72 -3.20
N ALA A 387 27.73 -24.80 -3.93
CA ALA A 387 26.70 -25.13 -4.91
C ALA A 387 27.24 -26.00 -6.05
N ARG A 388 28.42 -25.69 -6.58
CA ARG A 388 29.07 -26.49 -7.63
C ARG A 388 29.49 -27.87 -7.13
N ALA A 389 30.07 -27.95 -5.93
CA ALA A 389 30.41 -29.23 -5.31
C ALA A 389 29.18 -30.13 -5.12
N LEU A 390 28.02 -29.55 -4.82
CA LEU A 390 26.76 -30.29 -4.76
C LEU A 390 26.32 -30.77 -6.17
N LEU A 391 26.42 -29.92 -7.19
CA LEU A 391 26.07 -30.30 -8.56
C LEU A 391 26.92 -31.46 -9.08
N ASP A 392 28.20 -31.52 -8.72
CA ASP A 392 29.12 -32.60 -9.14
C ASP A 392 28.76 -33.98 -8.55
N VAL A 393 28.01 -34.02 -7.44
CA VAL A 393 27.58 -35.28 -6.79
C VAL A 393 26.14 -35.68 -7.11
N LEU A 394 25.39 -34.84 -7.83
CA LEU A 394 24.03 -35.17 -8.25
C LEU A 394 24.06 -36.13 -9.45
N PRO A 395 23.16 -37.14 -9.51
CA PRO A 395 23.02 -37.97 -10.69
C PRO A 395 22.65 -37.10 -11.91
N ALA A 396 23.25 -37.42 -13.05
CA ALA A 396 23.00 -36.75 -14.32
C ALA A 396 21.54 -36.85 -14.79
#